data_AF-A0A2N2MSB1-F1
#
_entry.id   AF-A0A2N2MSB1-F1
#
_cell.length_a   1.000
_cell.length_b   1.000
_cell.length_c   1.000
_cell.angle_alpha   90.00
_cell.angle_beta   90.00
_cell.angle_gamma   90.00
#
_symmetry.space_group_name_H-M   'P 1'
#
loop_
_entity.id
_entity.type
_entity.pdbx_description
1 polymer ?
#
loop_
_entity_poly.entity_id
_entity_poly.type
_entity_poly.pdbx_seq_one_letter_code
_entity_poly.pdbx_strand_id
1 'polypeptide(L)'
;MSNAWFYQVKGGVKPTDKLDIMASASYATADKVVAGWVSKDYGYEIDVVGTYKITNNLSYMLGLGYLITGDYFKGTNNAAKVANDYLVINKLTFTF
;
A
#
# COMPACT_ATOMS: atom_id res chain seq x y z
N MET A 1 -9.70 -12.16 3.42
CA MET A 1 -10.28 -10.96 4.04
C MET A 1 -11.75 -11.23 4.29
N SER A 2 -12.23 -11.10 5.53
CA SER A 2 -13.66 -11.08 5.83
C SER A 2 -14.14 -9.63 5.85
N ASN A 3 -15.31 -9.36 5.28
CA ASN A 3 -15.96 -8.04 5.30
C ASN A 3 -15.21 -6.87 4.63
N ALA A 4 -14.39 -7.12 3.60
CA ALA A 4 -13.67 -6.05 2.89
C ALA A 4 -13.60 -6.32 1.38
N TRP A 5 -13.79 -5.26 0.61
CA TRP A 5 -13.50 -5.19 -0.81
C TRP A 5 -12.19 -4.44 -1.02
N PHE A 6 -11.31 -5.00 -1.84
CA PHE A 6 -10.01 -4.43 -2.16
C PHE A 6 -9.83 -4.40 -3.68
N TYR A 7 -9.62 -3.21 -4.21
CA TYR A 7 -9.37 -2.98 -5.63
C TYR A 7 -7.95 -2.47 -5.78
N GLN A 8 -7.20 -3.01 -6.73
CA GLN A 8 -5.81 -2.62 -6.92
C GLN A 8 -5.44 -2.66 -8.39
N VAL A 9 -4.77 -1.61 -8.85
CA VAL A 9 -4.15 -1.54 -10.16
C VAL A 9 -2.65 -1.42 -9.96
N LYS A 10 -1.89 -2.22 -10.71
CA LYS A 10 -0.43 -2.20 -10.69
C LYS A 10 0.12 -1.98 -12.08
N GLY A 11 1.23 -1.25 -12.14
CA GLY A 11 2.04 -1.09 -13.33
C GLY A 11 3.51 -1.18 -12.97
N GLY A 12 4.33 -1.72 -13.87
CA GLY A 12 5.75 -1.84 -13.65
C GLY A 12 6.55 -1.69 -14.93
N VAL A 13 7.79 -1.23 -14.78
CA VAL A 13 8.75 -1.07 -15.88
C VAL A 13 10.11 -1.59 -15.46
N LYS A 14 10.86 -2.08 -16.45
CA LYS A 14 12.25 -2.53 -16.29
C LYS A 14 13.13 -1.73 -17.22
N PRO A 15 13.62 -0.54 -16.80
CA PRO A 15 14.44 0.30 -17.66
C PRO A 15 15.77 -0.36 -18.03
N THR A 16 16.25 -1.30 -17.20
CA THR A 16 17.45 -2.11 -17.44
C THR A 16 17.22 -3.53 -16.90
N ASP A 17 18.08 -4.49 -17.26
CA ASP A 17 18.00 -5.88 -16.75
C ASP A 17 18.21 -5.99 -15.23
N LYS A 18 18.76 -4.93 -14.61
CA LYS A 18 19.09 -4.88 -13.18
C LYS A 18 18.05 -4.13 -12.36
N LEU A 19 17.21 -3.29 -12.97
CA LEU A 19 16.28 -2.41 -12.26
C LEU A 19 14.84 -2.75 -12.60
N ASP A 20 14.07 -3.08 -11.57
CA ASP A 20 12.62 -3.32 -11.64
C ASP A 20 11.91 -2.28 -10.78
N ILE A 21 10.99 -1.52 -11.38
CA ILE A 21 10.17 -0.54 -10.67
C ILE A 21 8.71 -0.92 -10.84
N MET A 22 8.00 -1.05 -9.73
CA MET A 22 6.56 -1.24 -9.71
C MET A 22 5.89 -0.12 -8.91
N ALA A 23 4.74 0.31 -9.40
CA ALA A 23 3.84 1.17 -8.67
C ALA A 23 2.45 0.53 -8.60
N SER A 24 1.75 0.77 -7.50
CA SER A 24 0.36 0.38 -7.33
C SER A 24 -0.48 1.48 -6.73
N ALA A 25 -1.72 1.54 -7.18
CA ALA A 25 -2.78 2.32 -6.54
C ALA A 25 -3.86 1.34 -6.08
N SER A 26 -4.24 1.46 -4.82
CA SER A 26 -5.14 0.54 -4.14
C SER A 26 -6.27 1.31 -3.48
N TYR A 27 -7.45 0.71 -3.42
CA TYR A 27 -8.61 1.22 -2.72
C TYR A 27 -9.26 0.11 -1.91
N ALA A 28 -9.64 0.42 -0.67
CA ALA A 28 -10.26 -0.54 0.24
C ALA A 28 -11.53 0.02 0.86
N THR A 29 -12.57 -0.81 0.96
CA THR A 29 -13.83 -0.48 1.67
C THR A 29 -14.39 -1.71 2.39
N ALA A 30 -15.09 -1.49 3.50
CA ALA A 30 -15.85 -2.53 4.17
C ALA A 30 -17.07 -2.94 3.33
N ASP A 31 -17.42 -4.23 3.35
CA ASP A 31 -18.61 -4.76 2.68
C ASP A 31 -19.89 -4.36 3.46
N LYS A 32 -19.88 -4.61 4.77
CA LYS A 32 -20.92 -4.19 5.71
C LYS A 32 -20.36 -3.18 6.71
N VAL A 33 -21.13 -2.12 6.93
CA VAL A 33 -20.87 -1.11 7.96
C VAL A 33 -21.20 -1.71 9.33
N VAL A 34 -20.27 -1.59 10.28
CA VAL A 34 -20.54 -1.92 11.68
C VAL A 34 -21.57 -0.92 12.23
N ALA A 35 -22.61 -1.40 12.92
CA ALA A 35 -23.67 -0.52 13.44
C ALA A 35 -23.09 0.66 14.24
N GLY A 36 -23.48 1.88 13.88
CA GLY A 36 -23.00 3.11 14.50
C GLY A 36 -21.74 3.73 13.88
N TRP A 37 -21.09 3.07 12.91
CA TRP A 37 -19.94 3.63 12.20
C TRP A 37 -20.36 4.66 11.14
N VAL A 38 -19.57 5.71 11.01
CA VAL A 38 -19.87 6.83 10.11
C VAL A 38 -19.55 6.54 8.63
N SER A 39 -18.66 5.60 8.34
CA SER A 39 -18.26 5.24 6.98
C SER A 39 -17.81 3.78 6.87
N LYS A 40 -17.78 3.26 5.64
CA LYS A 40 -17.16 1.98 5.25
C LYS A 40 -15.79 2.15 4.60
N ASP A 41 -15.38 3.39 4.35
CA ASP A 41 -14.22 3.71 3.51
C ASP A 41 -12.89 3.55 4.27
N TYR A 42 -12.11 2.53 3.95
CA TYR A 42 -10.78 2.36 4.53
C TYR A 42 -9.77 3.35 3.93
N GLY A 43 -9.95 3.74 2.67
CA GLY A 43 -9.13 4.74 2.00
C GLY A 43 -8.33 4.21 0.82
N TYR A 44 -7.36 5.02 0.39
CA TYR A 44 -6.55 4.80 -0.80
C TYR A 44 -5.08 4.66 -0.43
N GLU A 45 -4.37 3.76 -1.10
CA GLU A 45 -2.93 3.56 -0.91
C GLU A 45 -2.20 3.68 -2.24
N ILE A 46 -1.05 4.36 -2.21
CA ILE A 46 -0.12 4.43 -3.34
C ILE A 46 1.18 3.79 -2.87
N ASP A 47 1.63 2.77 -3.60
CA ASP A 47 2.91 2.12 -3.36
C ASP A 47 3.84 2.30 -4.54
N VAL A 48 5.12 2.48 -4.25
CA VAL A 48 6.20 2.46 -5.23
C VAL A 48 7.32 1.60 -4.67
N VAL A 49 7.74 0.60 -5.44
CA VAL A 49 8.82 -0.31 -5.08
C VAL A 49 9.83 -0.36 -6.21
N GLY A 50 11.09 -0.11 -5.88
CA GLY A 50 12.24 -0.29 -6.76
C GLY A 50 13.12 -1.42 -6.26
N THR A 51 13.46 -2.37 -7.13
CA THR A 51 14.43 -3.43 -6.84
C THR A 51 15.61 -3.32 -7.80
N TYR A 52 16.81 -3.26 -7.24
CA TYR A 52 18.06 -3.21 -7.99
C TYR A 52 18.91 -4.45 -7.73
N LYS A 53 19.32 -5.13 -8.79
CA LYS A 53 20.30 -6.23 -8.75
C LYS A 53 21.70 -5.65 -8.69
N ILE A 54 22.33 -5.75 -7.53
CA ILE A 54 23.71 -5.32 -7.31
C ILE A 54 24.67 -6.30 -7.99
N THR A 55 24.44 -7.61 -7.78
CA THR A 55 25.15 -8.72 -8.44
C THR A 55 24.16 -9.80 -8.88
N ASN A 56 24.66 -10.92 -9.43
CA ASN A 56 23.81 -12.06 -9.83
C ASN A 56 23.08 -12.71 -8.64
N ASN A 57 23.62 -12.58 -7.44
CA ASN A 57 23.16 -13.26 -6.22
C ASN A 57 22.74 -12.27 -5.13
N LEU A 58 22.81 -10.96 -5.39
CA LEU A 58 22.52 -9.89 -4.43
C LEU A 58 21.60 -8.83 -5.03
N SER A 59 20.45 -8.62 -4.41
CA SER A 59 19.51 -7.56 -4.78
C SER A 59 19.10 -6.71 -3.58
N TYR A 60 18.86 -5.43 -3.84
CA TYR A 60 18.37 -4.46 -2.86
C TYR A 60 17.04 -3.88 -3.34
N MET A 61 16.04 -3.89 -2.46
CA MET A 61 14.72 -3.34 -2.70
C MET A 61 14.50 -2.15 -1.77
N LEU A 62 13.93 -1.08 -2.32
CA LEU A 62 13.38 0.05 -1.58
C LEU A 62 11.91 0.20 -1.94
N GLY A 63 11.04 0.27 -0.93
CA GLY A 63 9.61 0.47 -1.08
C GLY A 63 9.13 1.69 -0.29
N LEU A 64 8.19 2.41 -0.87
CA LEU A 64 7.48 3.55 -0.27
C LEU A 64 5.99 3.29 -0.42
N GLY A 65 5.25 3.37 0.68
CA GLY A 65 3.79 3.31 0.71
C GLY A 65 3.23 4.58 1.35
N TYR A 66 2.15 5.12 0.80
CA TYR A 66 1.43 6.25 1.36
C TYR A 66 -0.06 5.92 1.42
N LEU A 67 -0.61 5.89 2.63
CA LEU A 67 -2.02 5.61 2.91
C LEU A 67 -2.75 6.92 3.18
N ILE A 68 -3.70 7.23 2.31
CA ILE A 68 -4.72 8.25 2.54
C ILE A 68 -5.83 7.59 3.34
N THR A 69 -5.85 7.85 4.63
CA THR A 69 -6.73 7.19 5.59
C THR A 69 -8.17 7.61 5.35
N GLY A 70 -9.05 6.62 5.12
CA GLY A 70 -10.46 6.83 4.90
C GLY A 70 -11.26 7.05 6.19
N ASP A 71 -12.50 7.48 6.01
CA ASP A 71 -13.38 7.88 7.11
C ASP A 71 -13.87 6.71 7.97
N TYR A 72 -13.65 5.46 7.57
CA TYR A 72 -13.90 4.29 8.42
C TYR A 72 -13.23 4.48 9.78
N PHE A 73 -11.98 4.94 9.80
CA PHE A 73 -11.20 5.09 11.04
C PHE A 73 -11.70 6.19 11.98
N LYS A 74 -12.68 7.00 11.59
CA LYS A 74 -13.39 7.93 12.50
C LYS A 74 -14.35 7.19 13.46
N GLY A 75 -14.66 5.92 13.19
CA GLY A 75 -15.52 5.09 14.04
C GLY A 75 -16.93 5.66 14.14
N THR A 76 -17.38 5.95 15.36
CA THR A 76 -18.73 6.49 15.63
C THR A 76 -18.79 8.02 15.66
N ASN A 77 -17.65 8.71 15.59
CA ASN A 77 -17.58 10.17 15.72
C ASN A 77 -17.19 10.84 14.39
N ASN A 78 -18.15 11.46 13.71
CA ASN A 78 -17.89 12.14 12.45
C ASN A 78 -16.93 13.34 12.56
N ALA A 79 -16.79 13.93 13.76
CA ALA A 79 -15.87 15.03 14.02
C ALA A 79 -14.43 14.56 14.31
N ALA A 80 -14.19 13.25 14.41
CA ALA A 80 -12.84 12.72 14.60
C ALA A 80 -11.98 13.04 13.38
N LYS A 81 -10.72 13.43 13.63
CA LYS A 81 -9.72 13.65 12.58
C LYS A 81 -8.83 12.41 12.51
N VAL A 82 -8.68 11.89 11.31
CA VAL A 82 -7.76 10.80 11.01
C VAL A 82 -6.52 11.37 10.33
N ALA A 83 -5.37 10.77 10.61
CA ALA A 83 -4.12 11.11 9.94
C ALA A 83 -3.84 10.10 8.84
N ASN A 84 -3.20 10.57 7.77
CA ASN A 84 -2.60 9.71 6.76
C ASN A 84 -1.35 9.04 7.33
N ASP A 85 -0.98 7.90 6.75
CA ASP A 85 0.19 7.15 7.16
C ASP A 85 1.14 6.92 5.99
N TYR A 86 2.41 6.65 6.28
CA TYR A 86 3.41 6.31 5.28
C TYR A 86 4.38 5.27 5.79
N LEU A 87 4.81 4.40 4.88
CA LEU A 87 5.77 3.34 5.16
C LEU A 87 6.96 3.45 4.24
N VAL A 88 8.16 3.34 4.79
CA VAL A 88 9.40 3.16 4.02
C VAL A 88 10.00 1.82 4.42
N ILE A 89 10.28 0.97 3.44
CA ILE A 89 10.86 -0.35 3.67
C ILE A 89 12.08 -0.56 2.79
N ASN A 90 13.12 -1.13 3.37
CA ASN A 90 14.28 -1.60 2.64
C ASN A 90 14.47 -3.10 2.87
N LYS A 91 14.92 -3.81 1.83
CA LYS A 91 15.20 -5.25 1.91
C LYS A 91 16.43 -5.58 1.08
N LEU A 92 17.40 -6.24 1.72
CA LEU A 92 18.54 -6.85 1.05
C LEU A 92 18.29 -8.35 0.93
N THR A 93 18.43 -8.90 -0.27
CA THR A 93 18.24 -10.33 -0.55
C THR A 93 19.51 -10.93 -1.13
N PHE A 94 19.99 -12.00 -0.51
CA PHE A 94 21.13 -12.78 -0.97
C PHE A 94 20.71 -14.22 -1.24
N THR A 95 21.13 -14.79 -2.37
CA THR A 95 20.80 -16.17 -2.78
C THR A 95 22.08 -16.97 -2.97
N PHE A 96 22.19 -18.12 -2.28
CA PHE A 96 23.33 -19.04 -2.31
C PHE A 96 23.26 -20.01 -3.50
#